data_AF-A0A353VYA0-F1
#
_entry.id   AF-A0A353VYA0-F1
#
_cell.length_a   1.000
_cell.length_b   1.000
_cell.length_c   1.000
_cell.angle_alpha   90.00
_cell.angle_beta   90.00
_cell.angle_gamma   90.00
#
_symmetry.space_group_name_H-M   'P 1'
#
loop_
_entity.id
_entity.type
_entity.pdbx_description
1 polymer ?
#
loop_
_entity_poly.entity_id
_entity_poly.type
_entity_poly.pdbx_seq_one_letter_code
_entity_poly.pdbx_strand_id
1 'polypeptide(L)'
;KDYIKSLNETIDFDITPNRPDCFSHLGVARDLSVKLNKPLKTLNAEPISYKKNQAKKYISINFENADDCPRYIAGIVKNVKVGPSPDWLIDRLESIGQRSINNLVDISNYVMMELGQPTHIFDYDKINSKEILIRKGKKGESLSTLDEIKRSVSPNELLITNGSTPLALAGIMGGLESAVSDETKTILIESAYFNAATIRK
;
A
#
# COMPACT_ATOMS: atom_id res chain seq x y z
N LYS A 1 -30.32 -2.13 -22.20
CA LYS A 1 -30.76 -3.47 -21.74
C LYS A 1 -29.65 -4.49 -22.01
N ASP A 2 -28.39 -4.12 -21.75
CA ASP A 2 -27.25 -5.05 -21.75
C ASP A 2 -26.73 -5.10 -20.32
N TYR A 3 -27.55 -5.75 -19.50
CA TYR A 3 -27.26 -6.17 -18.14
C TYR A 3 -26.44 -7.46 -18.21
N ILE A 4 -25.28 -7.42 -18.89
CA ILE A 4 -24.36 -8.54 -18.84
C ILE A 4 -23.60 -8.37 -17.53
N LYS A 5 -24.13 -9.04 -16.49
CA LYS A 5 -23.34 -9.52 -15.34
C LYS A 5 -21.96 -9.90 -15.85
N SER A 6 -20.91 -9.29 -15.30
CA SER A 6 -19.53 -9.64 -15.63
C SER A 6 -19.34 -11.15 -15.47
N LEU A 7 -19.35 -11.87 -16.59
CA LEU A 7 -18.89 -13.26 -16.69
C LEU A 7 -17.36 -13.22 -16.71
N ASN A 8 -16.75 -12.60 -15.70
CA ASN A 8 -15.33 -12.69 -15.51
C ASN A 8 -15.07 -14.06 -14.89
N GLU A 9 -14.56 -14.99 -15.70
CA GLU A 9 -14.03 -16.24 -15.18
C GLU A 9 -12.77 -15.90 -14.36
N THR A 10 -12.81 -16.21 -13.06
CA THR A 10 -11.66 -16.05 -12.17
C THR A 10 -10.85 -17.34 -12.16
N ILE A 11 -9.52 -17.20 -12.22
CA ILE A 11 -8.58 -18.31 -12.10
C ILE A 11 -7.84 -18.14 -10.79
N ASP A 12 -8.01 -19.09 -9.88
CA ASP A 12 -7.24 -19.17 -8.65
C ASP A 12 -5.94 -19.94 -8.89
N PHE A 13 -4.81 -19.34 -8.50
CA PHE A 13 -3.49 -19.93 -8.62
C PHE A 13 -3.00 -20.44 -7.27
N ASP A 14 -2.54 -21.69 -7.23
CA ASP A 14 -1.70 -22.19 -6.14
C ASP A 14 -0.24 -21.83 -6.44
N ILE A 15 0.23 -20.74 -5.86
CA ILE A 15 1.55 -20.15 -6.14
C ILE A 15 2.59 -20.72 -5.19
N THR A 16 3.65 -21.30 -5.75
CA THR A 16 4.78 -21.80 -4.96
C THR A 16 5.65 -20.65 -4.42
N PRO A 17 6.34 -20.82 -3.27
CA PRO A 17 7.11 -19.75 -2.63
C PRO A 17 8.22 -19.11 -3.48
N ASN A 18 8.70 -19.81 -4.51
CA ASN A 18 9.71 -19.31 -5.45
C ASN A 18 9.13 -18.47 -6.61
N ARG A 19 7.81 -18.25 -6.65
CA ARG A 19 7.11 -17.45 -7.67
C ARG A 19 6.37 -16.23 -7.09
N PRO A 20 7.01 -15.40 -6.25
CA PRO A 20 6.34 -14.23 -5.67
C PRO A 20 5.93 -13.20 -6.73
N ASP A 21 6.55 -13.24 -7.91
CA ASP A 21 6.16 -12.43 -9.06
C ASP A 21 4.68 -12.67 -9.46
N CYS A 22 4.18 -13.90 -9.30
CA CYS A 22 2.82 -14.27 -9.67
C CYS A 22 1.73 -13.76 -8.71
N PHE A 23 2.08 -13.10 -7.59
CA PHE A 23 1.09 -12.41 -6.73
C PHE A 23 0.58 -11.09 -7.32
N SER A 24 0.76 -10.88 -8.63
CA SER A 24 0.29 -9.70 -9.35
C SER A 24 -0.15 -10.02 -10.76
N HIS A 25 -1.11 -9.26 -11.28
CA HIS A 25 -1.57 -9.39 -12.66
C HIS A 25 -0.42 -9.14 -13.66
N LEU A 26 0.44 -8.16 -13.40
CA LEU A 26 1.61 -7.90 -14.24
C LEU A 26 2.60 -9.07 -14.25
N GLY A 27 2.81 -9.74 -13.11
CA GLY A 27 3.67 -10.91 -13.03
C GLY A 27 3.15 -12.10 -13.82
N VAL A 28 1.87 -12.44 -13.64
CA VAL A 28 1.20 -13.49 -14.43
C VAL A 28 1.20 -13.14 -15.92
N ALA A 29 0.88 -11.90 -16.29
CA ALA A 29 0.90 -11.45 -17.68
C ALA A 29 2.31 -11.54 -18.29
N ARG A 30 3.36 -11.27 -17.50
CA ARG A 30 4.75 -11.42 -17.94
C ARG A 30 5.09 -12.89 -18.23
N ASP A 31 4.70 -13.82 -17.38
CA ASP A 31 4.89 -15.26 -17.60
C ASP A 31 4.16 -15.74 -18.87
N LEU A 32 2.90 -15.35 -19.02
CA LEU A 32 2.08 -15.67 -20.20
C LEU A 32 2.64 -15.04 -21.48
N SER A 33 3.20 -13.83 -21.42
CA SER A 33 3.78 -13.16 -22.59
C SER A 33 4.91 -13.98 -23.22
N VAL A 34 5.75 -14.60 -22.37
CA VAL A 34 6.83 -15.50 -22.79
C VAL A 34 6.24 -16.79 -23.34
N LYS A 35 5.30 -17.41 -22.62
CA LYS A 35 4.69 -18.69 -23.02
C LYS A 35 3.95 -18.61 -24.35
N LEU A 36 3.24 -17.51 -24.60
CA LEU A 36 2.41 -17.30 -25.79
C LEU A 36 3.14 -16.56 -26.91
N ASN A 37 4.38 -16.14 -26.69
CA ASN A 37 5.15 -15.29 -27.61
C ASN A 37 4.34 -14.05 -28.06
N LYS A 38 3.73 -13.36 -27.09
CA LYS A 38 2.94 -12.13 -27.32
C LYS A 38 3.59 -10.94 -26.60
N PRO A 39 3.50 -9.73 -27.15
CA PRO A 39 4.05 -8.55 -26.49
C PRO A 39 3.30 -8.30 -25.18
N LEU A 40 4.06 -8.08 -24.10
CA LEU A 40 3.52 -7.61 -22.83
C LEU A 40 3.19 -6.12 -22.93
N LYS A 41 1.93 -5.75 -22.72
CA LYS A 41 1.53 -4.36 -22.54
C LYS A 41 1.74 -3.97 -21.08
N THR A 42 2.78 -3.21 -20.80
CA THR A 42 3.02 -2.65 -19.46
C THR A 42 2.18 -1.39 -19.24
N LEU A 43 2.04 -0.97 -17.99
CA LEU A 43 1.50 0.36 -17.69
C LEU A 43 2.41 1.42 -18.31
N ASN A 44 1.92 2.10 -19.34
CA ASN A 44 2.52 3.33 -19.86
C ASN A 44 2.04 4.49 -19.02
N ALA A 45 2.53 4.59 -17.78
CA ALA A 45 2.43 5.84 -17.05
C ALA A 45 3.55 6.75 -17.57
N GLU A 46 3.19 7.82 -18.28
CA GLU A 46 4.19 8.84 -18.59
C GLU A 46 4.76 9.38 -17.27
N PRO A 47 6.10 9.46 -17.13
CA PRO A 47 6.68 10.03 -15.93
C PRO A 47 6.15 11.44 -15.76
N ILE A 48 5.42 11.70 -14.68
CA ILE A 48 5.06 13.07 -14.35
C ILE A 48 6.36 13.77 -13.96
N SER A 49 6.87 14.62 -14.85
CA SER A 49 8.11 15.35 -14.62
C SER A 49 7.89 16.46 -13.60
N TYR A 50 8.52 16.33 -12.44
CA TYR A 50 8.52 17.37 -11.43
C TYR A 50 9.86 18.12 -11.46
N LYS A 51 9.80 19.45 -11.65
CA LYS A 51 11.01 20.30 -11.66
C LYS A 51 11.76 20.29 -10.31
N LYS A 52 11.06 20.04 -9.19
CA LYS A 52 11.61 19.97 -7.83
C LYS A 52 10.76 19.03 -6.96
N ASN A 53 11.41 18.25 -6.09
CA ASN A 53 10.73 17.48 -5.06
C ASN A 53 10.21 18.43 -3.96
N GLN A 54 8.94 18.85 -4.08
CA GLN A 54 8.29 19.72 -3.09
C GLN A 54 7.89 18.98 -1.81
N ALA A 55 7.77 17.65 -1.84
CA ALA A 55 7.34 16.83 -0.70
C ALA A 55 8.31 16.95 0.49
N LYS A 56 9.61 17.18 0.23
CA LYS A 56 10.63 17.44 1.26
C LYS A 56 10.32 18.62 2.20
N LYS A 57 9.44 19.55 1.80
CA LYS A 57 9.01 20.66 2.66
C LYS A 57 7.95 20.26 3.68
N TYR A 58 7.30 19.12 3.46
CA TYR A 58 6.12 18.65 4.19
C TYR A 58 6.43 17.41 5.02
N ILE A 59 7.34 16.55 4.57
CA ILE A 59 7.71 15.33 5.29
C ILE A 59 9.21 15.01 5.09
N SER A 60 9.87 14.58 6.15
CA SER A 60 11.18 13.92 6.14
C SER A 60 11.01 12.43 6.39
N ILE A 61 11.85 11.60 5.76
CA ILE A 61 11.82 10.14 5.89
C ILE A 61 13.17 9.72 6.45
N ASN A 62 13.16 9.10 7.63
CA ASN A 62 14.34 8.68 8.37
C ASN A 62 14.24 7.18 8.71
N PHE A 63 15.39 6.56 8.92
CA PHE A 63 15.53 5.14 9.20
C PHE A 63 16.48 4.97 10.38
N GLU A 64 16.12 4.15 11.37
CA GLU A 64 17.10 3.71 12.37
C GLU A 64 18.01 2.60 11.83
N ASN A 65 17.47 1.75 10.94
CA ASN A 65 18.23 0.68 10.30
C ASN A 65 17.79 0.49 8.84
N ALA A 66 18.72 0.72 7.90
CA ALA A 66 18.47 0.56 6.47
C ALA A 66 18.31 -0.91 6.04
N ASP A 67 18.83 -1.87 6.82
CA ASP A 67 18.72 -3.30 6.47
C ASP A 67 17.30 -3.83 6.65
N ASP A 68 16.54 -3.24 7.58
CA ASP A 68 15.13 -3.59 7.82
C ASP A 68 14.20 -2.98 6.77
N CYS A 69 14.57 -1.82 6.22
CA CYS A 69 13.82 -1.12 5.17
C CYS A 69 14.76 -0.44 4.17
N PRO A 70 15.27 -1.17 3.16
CA PRO A 70 16.21 -0.61 2.18
C PRO A 70 15.65 0.54 1.34
N ARG A 71 14.32 0.63 1.21
CA ARG A 71 13.68 1.70 0.44
C ARG A 71 12.32 2.07 1.00
N TYR A 72 12.11 3.37 1.16
CA TYR A 72 10.81 3.95 1.49
C TYR A 72 10.60 5.22 0.65
N ILE A 73 9.46 5.32 -0.01
CA ILE A 73 9.06 6.47 -0.80
C ILE A 73 7.71 6.95 -0.28
N ALA A 74 7.58 8.28 -0.15
CA ALA A 74 6.32 8.92 0.17
C ALA A 74 5.95 9.97 -0.91
N GLY A 75 4.69 9.99 -1.29
CA GLY A 75 4.07 11.07 -2.08
C GLY A 75 3.01 11.78 -1.26
N ILE A 76 2.83 13.09 -1.47
CA ILE A 76 1.75 13.86 -0.81
C ILE A 76 0.79 14.34 -1.88
N VAL A 77 -0.50 14.04 -1.68
CA VAL A 77 -1.58 14.51 -2.54
C VAL A 77 -2.53 15.34 -1.69
N LYS A 78 -2.84 16.55 -2.17
CA LYS A 78 -3.72 17.51 -1.49
C LYS A 78 -5.06 17.61 -2.23
N ASN A 79 -6.06 18.09 -1.51
CA ASN A 79 -7.41 18.33 -2.02
C ASN A 79 -8.06 17.05 -2.58
N VAL A 80 -7.81 15.92 -1.92
CA VAL A 80 -8.53 14.69 -2.24
C VAL A 80 -9.95 14.76 -1.69
N LYS A 81 -10.86 14.00 -2.31
CA LYS A 81 -12.22 13.78 -1.82
C LYS A 81 -12.43 12.29 -1.66
N VAL A 82 -12.68 11.85 -0.44
CA VAL A 82 -13.01 10.45 -0.15
C VAL A 82 -14.45 10.19 -0.57
N GLY A 83 -14.68 9.01 -1.14
CA GLY A 83 -15.99 8.59 -1.62
C GLY A 83 -15.94 7.21 -2.27
N PRO A 84 -17.07 6.74 -2.84
CA PRO A 84 -17.10 5.45 -3.52
C PRO A 84 -16.16 5.41 -4.72
N SER A 85 -15.61 4.23 -4.98
CA SER A 85 -14.83 3.96 -6.18
C SER A 85 -15.71 3.96 -7.44
N PRO A 86 -15.15 4.22 -8.62
CA PRO A 86 -15.87 4.02 -9.88
C PRO A 86 -16.15 2.53 -10.11
N ASP A 87 -17.27 2.22 -10.78
CA ASP A 87 -17.76 0.84 -10.98
C ASP A 87 -16.68 -0.11 -11.51
N TRP A 88 -15.85 0.32 -12.47
CA TRP A 88 -14.78 -0.52 -13.04
C TRP A 88 -13.74 -0.97 -12.01
N LEU A 89 -13.48 -0.16 -10.98
CA LEU A 89 -12.52 -0.47 -9.92
C LEU A 89 -13.15 -1.42 -8.91
N ILE A 90 -14.42 -1.19 -8.57
CA ILE A 90 -15.23 -2.08 -7.73
C ILE A 90 -15.29 -3.47 -8.37
N ASP A 91 -15.73 -3.55 -9.63
CA ASP A 91 -15.87 -4.80 -10.38
C ASP A 91 -14.56 -5.61 -10.42
N ARG A 92 -13.42 -4.94 -10.58
CA ARG A 92 -12.10 -5.60 -10.59
C ARG A 92 -11.72 -6.16 -9.23
N LEU A 93 -11.87 -5.38 -8.16
CA LEU A 93 -11.56 -5.83 -6.80
C LEU A 93 -12.51 -6.97 -6.37
N GLU A 94 -13.80 -6.84 -6.64
CA GLU A 94 -14.78 -7.86 -6.26
C GLU A 94 -14.58 -9.16 -7.05
N SER A 95 -14.11 -9.09 -8.30
CA SER A 95 -13.81 -10.29 -9.12
C SER A 95 -12.70 -11.19 -8.54
N ILE A 96 -11.86 -10.63 -7.66
CA ILE A 96 -10.79 -11.36 -6.94
C ILE A 96 -11.12 -11.54 -5.46
N GLY A 97 -12.40 -11.38 -5.07
CA GLY A 97 -12.87 -11.56 -3.69
C GLY A 97 -12.50 -10.43 -2.73
N GLN A 98 -12.05 -9.27 -3.22
CA GLN A 98 -11.81 -8.10 -2.38
C GLN A 98 -13.01 -7.15 -2.37
N ARG A 99 -13.53 -6.86 -1.16
CA ARG A 99 -14.62 -5.89 -0.98
C ARG A 99 -14.11 -4.46 -1.22
N SER A 100 -14.83 -3.68 -2.03
CA SER A 100 -14.61 -2.23 -2.14
C SER A 100 -14.91 -1.52 -0.81
N ILE A 101 -14.12 -0.49 -0.50
CA ILE A 101 -14.27 0.33 0.72
C ILE A 101 -14.48 1.79 0.35
N ASN A 102 -13.48 2.42 -0.27
CA ASN A 102 -13.54 3.78 -0.79
C ASN A 102 -12.44 3.96 -1.84
N ASN A 103 -12.53 5.04 -2.61
CA ASN A 103 -11.61 5.33 -3.71
C ASN A 103 -10.13 5.31 -3.32
N LEU A 104 -9.75 5.74 -2.11
CA LEU A 104 -8.35 5.74 -1.69
C LEU A 104 -7.84 4.33 -1.36
N VAL A 105 -8.58 3.62 -0.50
CA VAL A 105 -8.21 2.25 -0.10
C VAL A 105 -8.21 1.31 -1.30
N ASP A 106 -9.21 1.45 -2.17
CA ASP A 106 -9.37 0.63 -3.36
C ASP A 106 -8.25 0.89 -4.38
N ILE A 107 -7.80 2.14 -4.56
CA ILE A 107 -6.62 2.44 -5.39
C ILE A 107 -5.38 1.71 -4.87
N SER A 108 -5.16 1.72 -3.55
CA SER A 108 -4.01 1.06 -2.93
C SER A 108 -4.05 -0.47 -3.16
N ASN A 109 -5.21 -1.08 -2.93
CA ASN A 109 -5.42 -2.51 -3.16
C ASN A 109 -5.29 -2.88 -4.65
N TYR A 110 -5.82 -2.04 -5.52
CA TYR A 110 -5.75 -2.23 -6.96
C TYR A 110 -4.32 -2.17 -7.48
N VAL A 111 -3.52 -1.17 -7.06
CA VAL A 111 -2.09 -1.07 -7.40
C VAL A 111 -1.33 -2.29 -6.87
N MET A 112 -1.61 -2.75 -5.65
CA MET A 112 -1.01 -3.96 -5.09
C MET A 112 -1.30 -5.18 -5.97
N MET A 113 -2.55 -5.40 -6.37
CA MET A 113 -2.92 -6.56 -7.18
C MET A 113 -2.48 -6.43 -8.64
N GLU A 114 -2.42 -5.23 -9.20
CA GLU A 114 -1.99 -5.00 -10.57
C GLU A 114 -0.47 -5.14 -10.71
N LEU A 115 0.31 -4.55 -9.80
CA LEU A 115 1.76 -4.41 -9.92
C LEU A 115 2.57 -5.27 -8.94
N GLY A 116 1.95 -5.83 -7.92
CA GLY A 116 2.65 -6.58 -6.86
C GLY A 116 3.36 -5.70 -5.84
N GLN A 117 3.02 -4.40 -5.79
CA GLN A 117 3.60 -3.46 -4.85
C GLN A 117 2.53 -3.01 -3.84
N PRO A 118 2.59 -3.50 -2.59
CA PRO A 118 1.78 -2.95 -1.52
C PRO A 118 2.07 -1.46 -1.35
N THR A 119 1.00 -0.67 -1.25
CA THR A 119 1.04 0.73 -0.87
C THR A 119 0.19 0.94 0.37
N HIS A 120 0.44 2.02 1.10
CA HIS A 120 -0.40 2.45 2.20
C HIS A 120 -0.74 3.93 2.07
N ILE A 121 -1.90 4.33 2.58
CA ILE A 121 -2.36 5.71 2.52
C ILE A 121 -2.66 6.16 3.94
N PHE A 122 -1.88 7.11 4.43
CA PHE A 122 -2.12 7.79 5.68
C PHE A 122 -2.92 9.07 5.43
N ASP A 123 -3.79 9.42 6.37
CA ASP A 123 -4.27 10.79 6.48
C ASP A 123 -3.10 11.65 6.96
N TYR A 124 -2.63 12.55 6.09
CA TYR A 124 -1.46 13.38 6.37
C TYR A 124 -1.68 14.28 7.59
N ASP A 125 -2.91 14.76 7.78
CA ASP A 125 -3.24 15.68 8.86
C ASP A 125 -3.26 14.94 10.22
N LYS A 126 -3.49 13.61 10.21
CA LYS A 126 -3.44 12.76 11.42
C LYS A 126 -2.05 12.26 11.79
N ILE A 127 -1.04 12.40 10.92
CA ILE A 127 0.36 12.05 11.25
C ILE A 127 0.88 12.91 12.41
N ASN A 128 0.39 14.16 12.53
CA ASN A 128 0.75 15.09 13.60
C ASN A 128 2.26 15.36 13.73
N SER A 129 3.00 15.20 12.62
CA SER A 129 4.44 15.40 12.53
C SER A 129 4.83 15.67 11.07
N LYS A 130 6.03 16.21 10.89
CA LYS A 130 6.68 16.33 9.57
C LYS A 130 7.76 15.26 9.36
N GLU A 131 7.71 14.19 10.14
CA GLU A 131 8.65 13.09 10.08
C GLU A 131 7.92 11.76 9.94
N ILE A 132 8.46 10.89 9.09
CA ILE A 132 8.26 9.45 9.11
C ILE A 132 9.58 8.82 9.52
N LEU A 133 9.56 8.04 10.60
CA LEU A 133 10.70 7.28 11.10
C LEU A 133 10.38 5.79 11.07
N ILE A 134 11.18 5.05 10.30
CA ILE A 134 11.12 3.59 10.21
C ILE A 134 12.08 3.00 11.24
N ARG A 135 11.53 2.29 12.22
CA ARG A 135 12.30 1.72 13.34
C ARG A 135 11.62 0.51 13.94
N LYS A 136 12.35 -0.26 14.74
CA LYS A 136 11.76 -1.36 15.51
C LYS A 136 10.92 -0.85 16.67
N GLY A 137 10.00 -1.70 17.13
CA GLY A 137 9.23 -1.49 18.34
C GLY A 137 10.12 -1.30 19.56
N LYS A 138 9.62 -0.56 20.55
CA LYS A 138 10.25 -0.41 21.87
C LYS A 138 9.42 -1.15 22.91
N LYS A 139 10.07 -1.60 23.97
CA LYS A 139 9.40 -2.33 25.06
C LYS A 139 8.27 -1.47 25.65
N GLY A 140 7.06 -2.03 25.69
CA GLY A 140 5.88 -1.35 26.24
C GLY A 140 5.12 -0.50 25.22
N GLU A 141 5.56 -0.45 23.96
CA GLU A 141 4.77 0.19 22.90
C GLU A 141 3.53 -0.63 22.55
N SER A 142 2.50 0.08 22.10
CA SER A 142 1.28 -0.53 21.59
C SER A 142 0.74 0.31 20.44
N LEU A 143 0.02 -0.34 19.53
CA LEU A 143 -0.65 0.27 18.41
C LEU A 143 -2.07 -0.29 18.30
N SER A 144 -3.07 0.59 18.17
CA SER A 144 -4.40 0.20 17.74
C SER A 144 -4.42 0.09 16.22
N THR A 145 -4.69 -1.10 15.70
CA THR A 145 -4.72 -1.36 14.26
C THR A 145 -6.11 -1.12 13.66
N LEU A 146 -6.21 -1.11 12.33
CA LEU A 146 -7.45 -0.84 11.58
C LEU A 146 -8.61 -1.81 11.89
N ASP A 147 -8.33 -2.96 12.49
CA ASP A 147 -9.31 -3.92 13.00
C ASP A 147 -9.82 -3.56 14.41
N GLU A 148 -9.50 -2.35 14.90
CA GLU A 148 -9.83 -1.83 16.23
C GLU A 148 -9.22 -2.62 17.40
N ILE A 149 -8.23 -3.48 17.11
CA ILE A 149 -7.52 -4.24 18.12
C ILE A 149 -6.30 -3.47 18.60
N LYS A 150 -6.18 -3.29 19.91
CA LYS A 150 -4.96 -2.77 20.54
C LYS A 150 -3.93 -3.88 20.68
N ARG A 151 -2.80 -3.73 19.99
CA ARG A 151 -1.71 -4.72 19.95
C ARG A 151 -0.50 -4.21 20.71
N SER A 152 0.12 -5.07 21.52
CA SER A 152 1.46 -4.80 22.06
C SER A 152 2.50 -4.98 20.95
N VAL A 153 3.42 -4.03 20.81
CA VAL A 153 4.48 -4.13 19.80
C VAL A 153 5.73 -4.78 20.40
N SER A 154 6.21 -5.82 19.72
CA SER A 154 7.46 -6.50 20.02
C SER A 154 8.68 -5.69 19.56
N PRO A 155 9.82 -5.73 20.26
CA PRO A 155 11.06 -5.13 19.78
C PRO A 155 11.63 -5.70 18.47
N ASN A 156 11.05 -6.79 17.96
CA ASN A 156 11.42 -7.37 16.67
C ASN A 156 10.52 -6.88 15.52
N GLU A 157 9.36 -6.32 15.82
CA GLU A 157 8.43 -5.82 14.81
C GLU A 157 8.89 -4.46 14.30
N LEU A 158 8.76 -4.26 12.99
CA LEU A 158 9.09 -3.02 12.34
C LEU A 158 7.87 -2.09 12.34
N LEU A 159 8.10 -0.84 12.72
CA LEU A 159 7.08 0.20 12.79
C LEU A 159 7.37 1.32 11.81
N ILE A 160 6.29 1.90 11.31
CA ILE A 160 6.28 3.24 10.73
C ILE A 160 5.78 4.17 11.82
N THR A 161 6.53 5.22 12.14
CA THR A 161 6.22 6.15 13.23
C THR A 161 6.31 7.59 12.74
N ASN A 162 5.72 8.52 13.48
CA ASN A 162 5.83 9.94 13.19
C ASN A 162 7.10 10.61 13.82
N GLY A 163 8.10 9.78 14.16
CA GLY A 163 9.24 10.14 15.01
C GLY A 163 9.04 9.75 16.49
N SER A 164 7.80 9.69 16.95
CA SER A 164 7.47 9.32 18.35
C SER A 164 6.47 8.18 18.41
N THR A 165 5.24 8.40 17.95
CA THR A 165 4.12 7.46 18.06
C THR A 165 4.06 6.51 16.86
N PRO A 166 3.78 5.21 17.09
CA PRO A 166 3.52 4.26 16.02
C PRO A 166 2.31 4.68 15.18
N LEU A 167 2.48 4.64 13.85
CA LEU A 167 1.43 4.90 12.85
C LEU A 167 0.94 3.63 12.17
N ALA A 168 1.80 2.62 12.02
CA ALA A 168 1.50 1.34 11.40
C ALA A 168 2.51 0.25 11.80
N LEU A 169 2.08 -1.01 11.76
CA LEU A 169 2.99 -2.16 11.64
C LEU A 169 3.47 -2.23 10.19
N ALA A 170 4.76 -1.99 9.97
CA ALA A 170 5.33 -1.82 8.64
C ALA A 170 5.06 -3.06 7.77
N GLY A 171 4.47 -2.86 6.59
CA GLY A 171 4.18 -3.94 5.64
C GLY A 171 3.12 -4.96 6.09
N ILE A 172 2.46 -4.75 7.23
CA ILE A 172 1.47 -5.68 7.79
C ILE A 172 0.10 -5.01 7.91
N MET A 173 0.00 -3.95 8.72
CA MET A 173 -1.30 -3.32 9.00
C MET A 173 -1.16 -1.86 9.42
N GLY A 174 -2.03 -1.00 8.89
CA GLY A 174 -2.15 0.39 9.29
C GLY A 174 -2.65 0.55 10.73
N GLY A 175 -2.28 1.67 11.35
CA GLY A 175 -2.86 2.12 12.61
C GLY A 175 -4.20 2.81 12.40
N LEU A 176 -5.09 2.68 13.39
CA LEU A 176 -6.41 3.32 13.36
C LEU A 176 -6.31 4.85 13.38
N GLU A 177 -5.41 5.39 14.20
CA GLU A 177 -5.27 6.84 14.43
C GLU A 177 -4.77 7.61 13.20
N SER A 178 -4.07 6.93 12.29
CA SER A 178 -3.49 7.52 11.07
C SER A 178 -4.30 7.19 9.81
N ALA A 179 -5.41 6.46 9.96
CA ALA A 179 -6.25 5.98 8.89
C ALA A 179 -7.00 7.12 8.20
N VAL A 180 -7.21 6.96 6.89
CA VAL A 180 -8.09 7.84 6.11
C VAL A 180 -9.54 7.73 6.60
N SER A 181 -10.26 8.85 6.57
CA SER A 181 -11.70 8.94 6.85
C SER A 181 -12.39 9.81 5.80
N ASP A 182 -13.71 9.93 5.87
CA ASP A 182 -14.50 10.71 4.91
C ASP A 182 -14.11 12.20 4.89
N GLU A 183 -13.49 12.69 5.96
CA GLU A 183 -13.01 14.06 6.11
C GLU A 183 -11.60 14.30 5.57
N THR A 184 -10.86 13.23 5.20
CA THR A 184 -9.47 13.34 4.74
C THR A 184 -9.36 14.20 3.49
N LYS A 185 -8.49 15.21 3.54
CA LYS A 185 -8.24 16.16 2.43
C LYS A 185 -6.80 16.11 1.91
N THR A 186 -5.87 15.67 2.75
CA THR A 186 -4.47 15.50 2.39
C THR A 186 -4.03 14.09 2.76
N ILE A 187 -3.38 13.41 1.83
CA ILE A 187 -2.89 12.05 2.05
C ILE A 187 -1.38 11.97 1.85
N LEU A 188 -0.77 11.06 2.59
CA LEU A 188 0.57 10.58 2.34
C LEU A 188 0.48 9.15 1.82
N ILE A 189 0.94 8.94 0.58
CA ILE A 189 1.00 7.64 -0.07
C ILE A 189 2.39 7.06 0.18
N GLU A 190 2.44 5.91 0.84
CA GLU A 190 3.62 5.10 1.05
C GLU A 190 3.80 4.06 -0.07
N SER A 191 5.05 3.90 -0.52
CA SER A 191 5.52 2.71 -1.23
C SER A 191 6.91 2.35 -0.73
N ALA A 192 7.05 1.16 -0.16
CA ALA A 192 8.27 0.72 0.52
C ALA A 192 8.68 -0.71 0.14
N TYR A 193 9.95 -1.00 0.39
CA TYR A 193 10.49 -2.34 0.39
C TYR A 193 11.02 -2.64 1.80
N PHE A 194 10.34 -3.55 2.48
CA PHE A 194 10.73 -4.05 3.79
C PHE A 194 11.45 -5.39 3.66
N ASN A 195 12.38 -5.65 4.58
CA ASN A 195 13.07 -6.93 4.63
C ASN A 195 12.07 -8.07 4.93
N ALA A 196 11.98 -9.05 4.03
CA ALA A 196 11.02 -10.14 4.14
C ALA A 196 11.18 -10.98 5.43
N ALA A 197 12.42 -11.17 5.92
CA ALA A 197 12.66 -11.89 7.16
C ALA A 197 12.26 -11.08 8.40
N THR A 198 12.32 -9.75 8.33
CA THR A 198 11.82 -8.86 9.37
C THR A 198 10.30 -8.88 9.40
N ILE A 199 9.62 -8.80 8.25
CA ILE A 199 8.15 -8.79 8.17
C ILE A 199 7.52 -10.14 8.51
N ARG A 200 8.19 -11.26 8.21
CA ARG A 200 7.67 -12.61 8.49
C ARG A 200 7.56 -12.93 9.99
N LYS A 201 8.39 -12.32 10.84
CA LYS A 201 8.52 -12.67 12.26
C LYS A 201 7.40 -12.03 13.08
#